data_AF-A0A3N0ZPC1-F1
#
_entry.id   AF-A0A3N0ZPC1-F1
#
_cell.length_a   1.000
_cell.length_b   1.000
_cell.length_c   1.000
_cell.angle_alpha   90.00
_cell.angle_beta   90.00
_cell.angle_gamma   90.00
#
_symmetry.space_group_name_H-M   'P 1'
#
loop_
_entity.id
_entity.type
_entity.pdbx_description
1 polymer ?
#
loop_
_entity_poly.entity_id
_entity_poly.type
_entity_poly.pdbx_seq_one_letter_code
_entity_poly.pdbx_strand_id
1 'polypeptide(L)'
;MKKVILVLIFVFLPFFNSFAYKVDFQILNIGLKGICNNSNAVVIYGDFANILVSKDKGENWEQIALGEGITNTIEKIITFDETFWGIKDSSMLIKSFDGIKWFEYPIPTNY
;
A
#
# COMPACT_ATOMS: atom_id res chain seq x y z
N MET A 1 -50.15 4.97 13.11
CA MET A 1 -49.37 3.75 12.79
C MET A 1 -48.41 3.93 11.62
N LYS A 2 -48.86 4.29 10.40
CA LYS A 2 -47.97 4.49 9.22
C LYS A 2 -46.82 5.49 9.43
N LYS A 3 -47.07 6.60 10.14
CA LYS A 3 -46.04 7.63 10.43
C LYS A 3 -44.94 7.16 11.41
N VAL A 4 -45.26 6.23 12.32
CA VAL A 4 -44.29 5.72 13.31
C VAL A 4 -43.32 4.72 12.67
N ILE A 5 -43.82 3.90 11.75
CA ILE A 5 -42.99 2.96 10.97
C ILE A 5 -41.98 3.70 10.09
N LEU A 6 -42.39 4.81 9.46
CA LEU A 6 -41.51 5.64 8.64
C LEU A 6 -40.36 6.28 9.46
N VAL A 7 -40.66 6.72 10.68
CA VAL A 7 -39.65 7.30 11.58
C VAL A 7 -38.65 6.24 12.03
N LEU A 8 -39.10 5.04 12.36
CA LEU A 8 -38.22 3.93 12.74
C LEU A 8 -37.28 3.52 11.59
N ILE A 9 -37.79 3.49 10.36
CA ILE A 9 -36.98 3.22 9.16
C ILE A 9 -35.92 4.32 8.97
N PHE A 10 -36.28 5.59 9.12
CA PHE A 10 -35.35 6.72 8.94
C PHE A 10 -34.27 6.80 10.03
N VAL A 11 -34.59 6.40 11.26
CA VAL A 11 -33.64 6.37 12.39
C VAL A 11 -32.68 5.18 12.29
N PHE A 12 -33.11 4.04 11.75
CA PHE A 12 -32.26 2.86 11.59
C PHE A 12 -31.52 2.76 10.24
N LEU A 13 -31.98 3.45 9.18
CA LEU A 13 -31.28 3.55 7.89
C LEU A 13 -29.81 4.03 7.98
N PRO A 14 -29.43 5.01 8.82
CA PRO A 14 -28.03 5.42 8.93
C PRO A 14 -27.16 4.40 9.68
N PHE A 15 -27.73 3.45 10.43
CA PHE A 15 -26.95 2.41 11.14
C PHE A 15 -26.46 1.27 10.23
N PHE A 16 -27.00 1.15 9.00
CA PHE A 16 -26.51 0.17 8.02
C PHE A 16 -25.33 0.68 7.19
N ASN A 17 -24.93 1.94 7.37
CA ASN A 17 -23.76 2.43 6.67
C ASN A 17 -22.50 2.01 7.41
N SER A 18 -21.74 1.15 6.73
CA SER A 18 -20.31 0.90 6.88
C SER A 18 -19.83 0.09 8.10
N PHE A 19 -20.10 -1.21 8.08
CA PHE A 19 -19.11 -2.22 8.50
C PHE A 19 -18.65 -3.03 7.29
N ALA A 20 -18.28 -2.36 6.20
CA ALA A 20 -17.36 -2.96 5.25
C ALA A 20 -15.96 -2.87 5.89
N TYR A 21 -15.68 -3.73 6.87
CA TYR A 21 -14.32 -3.90 7.35
C TYR A 21 -13.57 -4.52 6.18
N LYS A 22 -12.76 -3.71 5.48
CA LYS A 22 -11.84 -4.23 4.47
C LYS A 22 -10.88 -5.13 5.26
N VAL A 23 -11.01 -6.44 5.10
CA VAL A 23 -10.05 -7.38 5.67
C VAL A 23 -8.75 -7.12 4.94
N ASP A 24 -7.80 -6.50 5.65
CA ASP A 24 -6.48 -6.23 5.11
C ASP A 24 -5.62 -7.46 5.34
N PHE A 25 -5.44 -8.24 4.28
CA PHE A 25 -4.62 -9.44 4.34
C PHE A 25 -3.14 -9.04 4.28
N GLN A 26 -2.49 -9.00 5.44
CA GLN A 26 -1.05 -8.82 5.52
C GLN A 26 -0.35 -10.14 5.21
N ILE A 27 0.50 -10.12 4.19
CA ILE A 27 1.32 -11.27 3.84
C ILE A 27 2.48 -11.34 4.82
N LEU A 28 2.56 -12.41 5.60
CA LEU A 28 3.57 -12.58 6.66
C LEU A 28 4.93 -13.06 6.15
N ASN A 29 4.95 -13.82 5.05
CA ASN A 29 6.18 -14.34 4.47
C ASN A 29 6.52 -13.60 3.18
N ILE A 30 6.97 -12.35 3.33
CA ILE A 30 7.46 -11.54 2.23
C ILE A 30 8.89 -12.02 1.94
N GLY A 31 9.16 -12.50 0.74
CA GLY A 31 10.54 -12.70 0.26
C GLY A 31 11.22 -11.33 0.15
N LEU A 32 11.86 -10.88 1.23
CA LEU A 32 12.48 -9.57 1.31
C LEU A 32 13.66 -9.50 0.35
N LYS A 33 13.68 -8.47 -0.51
CA LYS A 33 14.71 -8.28 -1.55
C LYS A 33 15.66 -7.14 -1.24
N GLY A 34 15.29 -6.21 -0.37
CA GLY A 34 16.19 -5.13 0.02
C GLY A 34 15.59 -4.09 0.95
N ILE A 35 16.42 -3.12 1.33
CA ILE A 35 16.13 -2.01 2.23
C ILE A 35 16.75 -0.72 1.68
N CYS A 36 16.05 0.40 1.82
CA CYS A 36 16.57 1.73 1.54
C CYS A 36 15.89 2.77 2.45
N ASN A 37 16.44 3.97 2.54
CA ASN A 37 15.88 5.03 3.37
C ASN A 37 16.06 6.40 2.72
N ASN A 38 15.22 7.35 3.10
CA ASN A 38 15.39 8.79 2.88
C ASN A 38 15.20 9.50 4.24
N SER A 39 15.10 10.83 4.24
CA SER A 39 14.84 11.60 5.46
C SER A 39 13.48 11.32 6.12
N ASN A 40 12.49 10.83 5.37
CA ASN A 40 11.12 10.63 5.83
C ASN A 40 10.86 9.21 6.38
N ALA A 41 11.53 8.20 5.81
CA ALA A 41 11.25 6.81 6.14
C ALA A 41 12.42 5.86 5.84
N VAL A 42 12.37 4.70 6.49
CA VAL A 42 13.07 3.47 6.10
C VAL A 42 12.04 2.55 5.44
N VAL A 43 12.38 1.98 4.28
CA VAL A 43 11.51 1.04 3.56
C VAL A 43 12.25 -0.28 3.30
N ILE A 44 11.56 -1.39 3.55
CA ILE A 44 11.98 -2.74 3.17
C ILE A 44 10.98 -3.24 2.13
N TYR A 45 11.44 -3.86 1.06
CA TYR A 45 10.58 -4.29 -0.06
C TYR A 45 10.85 -5.74 -0.45
N GLY A 46 9.90 -6.36 -1.15
CA GLY A 46 10.06 -7.71 -1.65
C GLY A 46 8.91 -8.22 -2.51
N ASP A 47 8.68 -9.52 -2.39
CA ASP A 47 7.63 -10.24 -3.10
C ASP A 47 6.22 -9.71 -2.75
N PHE A 48 5.26 -10.06 -3.61
CA PHE A 48 3.85 -9.65 -3.56
C PHE A 48 3.66 -8.13 -3.56
N ALA A 49 4.65 -7.42 -4.13
CA ALA A 49 4.80 -5.97 -4.09
C ALA A 49 4.54 -5.36 -2.70
N ASN A 50 4.98 -6.05 -1.64
CA ASN A 50 4.90 -5.54 -0.27
C ASN A 50 6.07 -4.63 0.06
N ILE A 51 5.75 -3.61 0.85
CA ILE A 51 6.67 -2.63 1.41
C ILE A 51 6.38 -2.52 2.90
N LEU A 52 7.40 -2.71 3.73
CA LEU A 52 7.38 -2.36 5.14
C LEU A 52 7.96 -0.97 5.29
N VAL A 53 7.27 -0.07 5.97
CA VAL A 53 7.64 1.34 6.13
C VAL A 53 7.78 1.66 7.60
N SER A 54 8.88 2.31 7.96
CA SER A 54 9.08 2.86 9.29
C SER A 54 9.40 4.35 9.19
N LYS A 55 8.68 5.18 9.96
CA LYS A 55 8.93 6.63 10.09
C LYS A 55 9.75 6.99 11.32
N ASP A 56 10.05 6.02 12.17
CA ASP A 56 10.74 6.16 13.45
C ASP A 56 12.02 5.30 13.49
N LYS A 57 12.67 5.16 12.34
CA LYS A 57 13.98 4.50 12.19
C LYS A 57 14.00 3.04 12.64
N GLY A 58 12.89 2.35 12.47
CA GLY A 58 12.75 0.91 12.63
C GLY A 58 12.13 0.47 13.95
N GLU A 59 11.66 1.39 14.79
CA GLU A 59 10.95 1.05 16.03
C GLU A 59 9.56 0.48 15.74
N ASN A 60 8.83 1.09 14.81
CA ASN A 60 7.52 0.63 14.36
C ASN A 60 7.46 0.51 12.83
N TRP A 61 6.66 -0.44 12.35
CA TRP A 61 6.53 -0.77 10.93
C TRP A 61 5.08 -0.88 10.51
N GLU A 62 4.77 -0.30 9.35
CA GLU A 62 3.50 -0.43 8.64
C GLU A 62 3.73 -1.22 7.34
N GLN A 63 2.86 -2.17 7.02
CA GLN A 63 2.91 -2.92 5.78
C GLN A 63 1.96 -2.34 4.74
N ILE A 64 2.45 -2.15 3.51
CA ILE A 64 1.70 -1.63 2.38
C ILE A 64 1.90 -2.58 1.19
N ALA A 65 0.81 -2.91 0.50
CA ALA A 65 0.84 -3.68 -0.74
C ALA A 65 0.57 -2.78 -1.96
N LEU A 66 1.48 -2.78 -2.93
CA LEU A 66 1.32 -2.07 -4.21
C LEU A 66 0.60 -2.95 -5.24
N GLY A 67 -0.70 -3.11 -5.02
CA GLY A 67 -1.63 -3.79 -5.93
C GLY A 67 -2.38 -4.94 -5.28
N GLU A 68 -3.37 -5.45 -6.02
CA GLU A 68 -4.19 -6.58 -5.61
C GLU A 68 -3.66 -7.86 -6.26
N GLY A 69 -2.62 -8.47 -5.68
CA GLY A 69 -2.07 -9.69 -6.28
C GLY A 69 -0.91 -10.33 -5.53
N ILE A 70 -0.88 -11.66 -5.53
CA ILE A 70 0.19 -12.49 -4.97
C ILE A 70 1.28 -12.85 -6.00
N THR A 71 1.31 -12.17 -7.15
CA THR A 71 2.30 -12.44 -8.21
C THR A 71 3.24 -11.27 -8.43
N ASN A 72 2.88 -10.08 -7.94
CA ASN A 72 3.67 -8.89 -8.18
C ASN A 72 4.94 -8.92 -7.33
N THR A 73 6.02 -8.32 -7.80
CA THR A 73 7.29 -8.30 -7.08
C THR A 73 8.00 -6.97 -7.29
N ILE A 74 8.54 -6.41 -6.21
CA ILE A 74 9.41 -5.23 -6.31
C ILE A 74 10.85 -5.73 -6.43
N GLU A 75 11.42 -5.60 -7.63
CA GLU A 75 12.75 -6.12 -7.93
C GLU A 75 13.86 -5.33 -7.23
N LYS A 76 13.71 -4.01 -7.18
CA LYS A 76 14.68 -3.11 -6.56
C LYS A 76 14.03 -1.78 -6.21
N ILE A 77 14.45 -1.19 -5.10
CA ILE A 77 14.23 0.22 -4.79
C ILE A 77 15.60 0.85 -4.47
N ILE A 78 15.81 2.05 -4.98
CA ILE A 78 16.94 2.92 -4.62
C ILE A 78 16.41 4.26 -4.09
N THR A 79 17.21 4.92 -3.28
CA THR A 79 16.98 6.33 -2.92
C THR A 79 17.85 7.21 -3.80
N PHE A 80 17.25 8.20 -4.44
CA PHE A 80 17.95 9.26 -5.16
C PHE A 80 17.23 10.58 -4.95
N ASP A 81 17.96 11.59 -4.47
CA ASP A 81 17.43 12.94 -4.19
C ASP A 81 16.15 12.91 -3.32
N GLU A 82 16.28 12.34 -2.12
CA GLU A 82 15.18 12.15 -1.15
C GLU A 82 13.95 11.37 -1.67
N THR A 83 14.06 10.76 -2.84
CA THR A 83 12.96 10.05 -3.50
C THR A 83 13.29 8.57 -3.61
N PHE A 84 12.32 7.73 -3.27
CA PHE A 84 12.38 6.31 -3.57
C PHE A 84 12.00 6.06 -5.02
N TRP A 85 12.85 5.34 -5.74
CA TRP A 85 12.64 4.88 -7.12
C TRP A 85 12.77 3.38 -7.16
N GLY A 86 11.77 2.68 -7.68
CA GLY A 86 11.79 1.23 -7.76
C GLY A 86 11.29 0.68 -9.08
N ILE A 87 11.57 -0.61 -9.30
CA ILE A 87 11.08 -1.38 -10.45
C ILE A 87 10.17 -2.48 -9.90
N LYS A 88 8.93 -2.53 -10.42
CA LYS A 88 7.94 -3.56 -10.11
C LYS A 88 7.67 -4.39 -11.37
N ASP A 89 7.66 -5.71 -11.22
CA ASP A 89 7.34 -6.69 -12.28
C ASP A 89 8.11 -6.50 -13.61
N SER A 90 9.32 -5.94 -13.53
CA SER A 90 10.17 -5.58 -14.69
C SER A 90 9.49 -4.68 -15.75
N SER A 91 8.33 -4.11 -15.47
CA SER A 91 7.48 -3.40 -16.43
C SER A 91 6.94 -2.07 -15.91
N MET A 92 7.04 -1.84 -14.61
CA MET A 92 6.57 -0.62 -13.95
C MET A 92 7.71 0.05 -13.19
N LEU A 93 7.86 1.35 -13.37
CA LEU A 93 8.62 2.23 -12.49
C LEU A 93 7.69 2.68 -11.36
N ILE A 94 8.11 2.52 -10.12
CA ILE A 94 7.40 3.02 -8.94
C ILE A 94 8.18 4.16 -8.28
N LYS A 95 7.47 5.14 -7.75
CA LYS A 95 8.06 6.33 -7.12
C LYS A 95 7.34 6.67 -5.83
N SER A 96 8.08 7.03 -4.78
CA SER A 96 7.52 7.59 -3.54
C SER A 96 8.43 8.64 -2.91
N PHE A 97 7.84 9.58 -2.18
CA PHE A 97 8.57 10.59 -1.41
C PHE A 97 8.58 10.30 0.10
N ASP A 98 7.62 9.51 0.58
CA ASP A 98 7.37 9.27 2.00
C ASP A 98 7.34 7.79 2.39
N GLY A 99 7.51 6.89 1.41
CA GLY A 99 7.42 5.45 1.58
C GLY A 99 5.98 4.92 1.69
N ILE A 100 4.98 5.79 1.84
CA ILE A 100 3.57 5.41 2.03
C ILE A 100 2.79 5.52 0.72
N LYS A 101 2.89 6.67 0.05
CA LYS A 101 2.19 6.93 -1.21
C LYS A 101 3.12 6.64 -2.38
N TRP A 102 2.70 5.72 -3.23
CA TRP A 102 3.45 5.31 -4.42
C TRP A 102 2.71 5.67 -5.70
N PHE A 103 3.47 6.10 -6.69
CA PHE A 103 3.03 6.38 -8.05
C PHE A 103 3.62 5.33 -8.98
N GLU A 104 2.82 4.82 -9.90
CA GLU A 104 3.24 3.79 -10.87
C GLU A 104 3.25 4.37 -12.28
N TYR A 105 4.32 4.08 -13.02
CA TYR A 105 4.53 4.50 -14.40
C TYR A 105 4.95 3.29 -15.24
N PRO A 106 4.23 2.96 -16.32
CA PRO A 106 4.69 1.93 -17.26
C PRO A 106 6.05 2.28 -17.82
N ILE A 107 6.98 1.34 -17.81
CA ILE A 107 8.26 1.47 -18.50
C ILE A 107 7.98 1.28 -19.99
N PRO A 108 8.30 2.26 -20.87
CA PRO A 108 8.07 2.10 -22.29
C PRO A 108 8.90 0.95 -22.86
N THR A 109 8.23 -0.11 -23.30
CA THR A 109 8.85 -1.18 -24.09
C THR A 109 8.58 -0.91 -25.57
N ASN A 110 9.34 0.03 -26.15
CA ASN A 110 9.33 0.18 -27.60
C ASN A 110 10.09 -1.03 -28.18
N TYR A 111 9.34 -2.03 -28.64
CA TYR A 111 9.86 -3.09 -29.52
C TYR A 111 9.81 -2.63 -30.98
#